data_AF-A0A2D6WLR7-F1
#
_entry.id   AF-A0A2D6WLR7-F1
#
_cell.length_a   1.000
_cell.length_b   1.000
_cell.length_c   1.000
_cell.angle_alpha   90.00
_cell.angle_beta   90.00
_cell.angle_gamma   90.00
#
_symmetry.space_group_name_H-M   'P 1'
#
loop_
_entity.id
_entity.type
_entity.pdbx_description
1 polymer ?
#
loop_
_entity_poly.entity_id
_entity_poly.type
_entity_poly.pdbx_seq_one_letter_code
_entity_poly.pdbx_strand_id
1 'polypeptide(L)' 'ISDISALAGLNDLQGLDLMDNNISDISALVENTGLSAGDTVNLSNNPLSAMSVNVYIPQLEERGVDVEY' A
#
# COMPACT_ATOMS: atom_id res chain seq x y z
N ILE A 1 5.09 11.93 5.13
CA ILE A 1 3.76 11.35 5.46
C ILE A 1 3.98 10.13 6.34
N SER A 2 3.04 9.77 7.21
CA SER A 2 3.16 8.58 8.08
C SER A 2 1.82 7.88 8.32
N ASP A 3 0.75 8.65 8.50
CA ASP A 3 -0.62 8.14 8.56
C ASP A 3 -1.25 8.24 7.16
N ILE A 4 -1.71 7.10 6.65
CA ILE A 4 -2.37 6.96 5.35
C ILE A 4 -3.79 6.38 5.47
N SER A 5 -4.40 6.43 6.66
CA SER A 5 -5.75 5.92 6.93
C SER A 5 -6.82 6.44 5.96
N ALA A 6 -6.67 7.69 5.50
CA ALA A 6 -7.58 8.28 4.51
C ALA A 6 -7.62 7.52 3.17
N LEU A 7 -6.56 6.78 2.82
CA LEU A 7 -6.50 6.03 1.57
C LEU A 7 -7.47 4.85 1.55
N ALA A 8 -7.92 4.34 2.70
CA ALA A 8 -8.86 3.21 2.77
C ALA A 8 -10.18 3.48 2.02
N GLY A 9 -10.60 4.75 1.91
CA GLY A 9 -11.85 5.15 1.26
C GLY A 9 -11.74 5.57 -0.21
N LEU A 10 -10.53 5.60 -0.80
CA LEU A 10 -10.30 6.10 -2.15
C LEU A 10 -10.31 4.95 -3.16
N ASN A 11 -11.50 4.56 -3.62
CA ASN A 11 -11.67 3.35 -4.43
C ASN A 11 -11.27 3.49 -5.91
N ASP A 12 -11.01 4.70 -6.41
CA ASP A 12 -10.68 4.95 -7.82
C ASP A 12 -9.18 5.20 -8.05
N LEU A 13 -8.32 4.73 -7.14
CA LEU A 13 -6.87 4.83 -7.28
C LEU A 13 -6.36 3.84 -8.34
N GLN A 14 -5.53 4.31 -9.28
CA GLN A 14 -4.88 3.48 -10.31
C GLN A 14 -3.37 3.39 -10.13
N GLY A 15 -2.79 4.39 -9.47
CA GLY A 15 -1.37 4.47 -9.17
C GLY A 15 -1.16 5.31 -7.92
N LEU A 16 -0.32 4.83 -7.03
CA LEU A 16 -0.07 5.44 -5.73
C LEU A 16 1.43 5.47 -5.45
N ASP A 17 2.02 6.67 -5.52
CA ASP A 17 3.41 6.88 -5.16
C ASP A 17 3.51 7.41 -3.73
N LEU A 18 4.06 6.59 -2.83
CA LEU A 18 4.35 6.90 -1.44
C LEU A 18 5.83 6.76 -1.12
N MET A 19 6.71 6.75 -2.13
CA MET A 19 8.16 6.67 -1.96
C MET A 19 8.68 7.77 -1.01
N ASP A 20 9.75 7.47 -0.27
CA ASP A 20 10.45 8.43 0.59
C ASP A 20 9.57 9.09 1.66
N ASN A 21 8.77 8.26 2.35
CA ASN A 21 7.94 8.69 3.48
C ASN A 21 8.35 7.99 4.78
N ASN A 22 7.59 8.24 5.85
CA ASN A 22 7.80 7.64 7.16
C ASN A 22 6.64 6.72 7.54
N ILE A 23 6.20 5.91 6.57
CA ILE A 23 5.08 4.96 6.74
C ILE A 23 5.64 3.65 7.26
N SER A 24 5.12 3.18 8.39
CA SER A 24 5.47 1.86 8.94
C SER A 24 4.33 0.86 8.86
N ASP A 25 3.10 1.33 8.70
CA ASP A 25 1.88 0.52 8.67
C ASP A 25 1.06 0.88 7.43
N ILE A 26 0.80 -0.12 6.58
CA ILE A 26 0.04 0.01 5.34
C ILE A 26 -1.31 -0.71 5.38
N SER A 27 -1.83 -1.05 6.57
CA SER A 27 -3.15 -1.68 6.73
C SER A 27 -4.26 -0.95 5.97
N ALA A 28 -4.21 0.38 5.90
CA ALA A 28 -5.15 1.19 5.13
C ALA A 28 -5.19 0.85 3.62
N LEU A 29 -4.08 0.38 3.03
CA LEU A 29 -4.04 -0.06 1.63
C LEU A 29 -4.72 -1.42 1.46
N VAL A 30 -4.63 -2.30 2.47
CA VAL A 30 -5.36 -3.58 2.47
C VAL A 30 -6.86 -3.34 2.62
N GLU A 31 -7.25 -2.39 3.48
CA GLU A 31 -8.64 -1.96 3.66
C GLU A 31 -9.23 -1.27 2.43
N ASN A 32 -8.39 -0.65 1.60
CA ASN A 32 -8.83 -0.06 0.34
C ASN A 32 -9.36 -1.16 -0.59
N THR A 33 -10.66 -1.15 -0.86
CA THR A 33 -11.33 -2.14 -1.73
C THR A 33 -11.20 -1.85 -3.22
N GLY A 34 -10.69 -0.67 -3.59
CA GLY A 34 -10.45 -0.25 -4.97
C GLY A 34 -9.17 -0.79 -5.59
N LEU A 35 -8.07 -0.85 -4.81
CA LEU A 35 -6.77 -1.35 -5.30
C LEU A 35 -6.88 -2.80 -5.78
N SER A 36 -6.54 -3.04 -7.04
CA SER A 36 -6.81 -4.31 -7.71
C SER A 36 -5.79 -4.61 -8.81
N ALA A 37 -6.06 -5.65 -9.58
CA ALA A 37 -5.17 -6.11 -10.64
C ALA A 37 -4.84 -5.00 -11.65
N GLY A 38 -3.55 -4.69 -11.77
CA GLY A 38 -3.04 -3.66 -12.68
C GLY A 38 -2.83 -2.28 -12.04
N ASP A 39 -3.17 -2.12 -10.77
CA ASP A 39 -2.82 -0.93 -10.00
C ASP A 39 -1.40 -1.05 -9.45
N THR A 40 -0.75 0.10 -9.26
CA THR A 40 0.64 0.18 -8.82
C THR A 40 0.77 0.95 -7.52
N VAL A 41 1.57 0.45 -6.59
CA VAL A 41 1.85 1.10 -5.30
C VAL A 41 3.37 1.12 -5.06
N ASN A 42 3.94 2.31 -4.92
CA ASN A 42 5.34 2.48 -4.54
C ASN A 42 5.46 2.86 -3.07
N LEU A 43 6.09 2.00 -2.27
CA LEU A 43 6.38 2.16 -0.85
C LEU A 43 7.88 2.20 -0.56
N SER A 44 8.74 2.21 -1.57
CA SER A 44 10.19 2.22 -1.37
C SER A 44 10.65 3.36 -0.47
N ASN A 45 11.74 3.13 0.27
CA ASN A 45 12.30 4.07 1.22
C ASN A 45 11.31 4.50 2.33
N ASN A 46 10.43 3.59 2.76
CA ASN A 46 9.64 3.73 3.98
C ASN A 46 10.11 2.76 5.07
N PRO A 47 10.04 3.12 6.35
CA PRO A 47 10.38 2.23 7.46
C PRO A 47 9.25 1.21 7.73
N LEU A 48 8.91 0.40 6.72
CA LEU A 48 7.83 -0.57 6.76
C LEU A 48 8.04 -1.58 7.90
N SER A 49 6.97 -1.84 8.65
CA SER A 49 6.98 -2.84 9.71
C SER A 49 7.08 -4.26 9.12
N ALA A 50 7.54 -5.21 9.94
CA ALA A 50 7.52 -6.63 9.57
C ALA A 50 6.11 -7.14 9.24
N MET A 51 5.06 -6.55 9.84
CA MET A 51 3.67 -6.88 9.49
C MET A 51 3.33 -6.39 8.08
N SER A 52 3.72 -5.16 7.73
CA SER A 52 3.50 -4.61 6.39
C SER A 52 4.18 -5.47 5.33
N VAL A 53 5.46 -5.80 5.53
CA VAL A 53 6.25 -6.58 4.56
C VAL A 53 5.77 -8.03 4.42
N ASN A 54 5.52 -8.72 5.55
CA ASN A 54 5.30 -10.17 5.50
C ASN A 54 3.83 -10.58 5.40
N VAL A 55 2.89 -9.64 5.61
CA VAL A 55 1.44 -9.93 5.62
C VAL A 55 0.70 -9.04 4.64
N TYR A 56 0.82 -7.72 4.77
CA TYR A 56 -0.01 -6.80 3.99
C TYR A 56 0.42 -6.70 2.52
N ILE A 57 1.72 -6.65 2.23
CA ILE A 57 2.21 -6.63 0.85
C ILE A 57 1.80 -7.89 0.09
N PRO A 58 2.02 -9.12 0.60
CA PRO A 58 1.53 -10.32 -0.06
C PRO A 58 0.02 -10.34 -0.32
N GLN A 59 -0.79 -9.77 0.58
CA GLN A 59 -2.24 -9.65 0.38
C GLN A 59 -2.61 -8.69 -0.77
N LEU A 60 -1.84 -7.61 -0.94
CA LEU A 60 -2.01 -6.69 -2.06
C LEU A 60 -1.57 -7.34 -3.38
N GLU A 61 -0.44 -8.04 -3.38
CA GLU A 61 0.06 -8.78 -4.54
C GLU A 61 -0.90 -9.91 -4.95
N GLU A 62 -1.53 -10.60 -3.98
CA GLU A 62 -2.56 -11.63 -4.25
C GLU A 62 -3.79 -11.04 -4.96
N ARG A 63 -4.09 -9.76 -4.74
CA ARG A 63 -5.14 -9.01 -5.46
C ARG A 63 -4.69 -8.56 -6.86
N GLY A 64 -3.43 -8.77 -7.21
CA GLY A 64 -2.81 -8.37 -8.47
C GLY A 64 -2.28 -6.92 -8.48
N VAL A 65 -2.15 -6.30 -7.30
CA VAL A 65 -1.51 -4.98 -7.18
C VAL A 65 0.00 -5.16 -7.27
N ASP A 66 0.65 -4.37 -8.11
CA ASP A 66 2.11 -4.36 -8.23
C ASP A 66 2.70 -3.44 -7.14
N VAL A 67 3.45 -4.00 -6.19
CA VAL A 67 4.01 -3.27 -5.05
C VAL A 67 5.54 -3.19 -5.13
N GLU A 68 6.11 -1.98 -5.05
CA GLU A 68 7.55 -1.75 -4.90
C GLU A 68 7.84 -1.31 -3.46
N TYR A 69 8.81 -1.90 -2.75
CA TYR A 69 9.03 -1.64 -1.32
C TYR A 69 10.46 -1.88 -0.83
#